data_AF-A0A1G6QY12-F1
#
_entry.id   AF-A0A1G6QY12-F1
#
_cell.length_a   1.000
_cell.length_b   1.000
_cell.length_c   1.000
_cell.angle_alpha   90.00
_cell.angle_beta   90.00
_cell.angle_gamma   90.00
#
_symmetry.space_group_name_H-M   'P 1'
#
loop_
_entity.id
_entity.type
_entity.pdbx_description
1 polymer ?
#
loop_
_entity_poly.entity_id
_entity_poly.type
_entity_poly.pdbx_seq_one_letter_code
_entity_poly.pdbx_strand_id
1 'polypeptide(L)'
;MKIEMGESLIQSWLKHICKCQLTQMNWKTSPFWEDSIDDKEAKKIFKKLKFDFKENDNDFVSKRVKLSQLIQQGEVDCLGVKFKKGDPLTIDKIFVVDVAFHEGSLNYGGIKETTARLIKKNIRTALSINQSFGVKNNVEIIFATPYVLNGHVEILKKATSDVENAFKEEGFNYTFRFICNEAFRGEIYDNVKNVCQDYSDSTELFVRSLKLVNLMERFKTVKEVQVANELSENEVKIGAMVQEAFSELIEHELLSEVEVRNLCEQQYSKEVFGLNFPVLIKKTNQEDCGFVNNHRRYYAGSYSIEGNEYFLCNDWYVRNRSAFEKWYAKF
;
A
#
# COMPACT_ATOMS: atom_id res chain seq x y z
N MET A 1 25.06 2.61 -1.66
CA MET A 1 24.26 3.03 -0.50
C MET A 1 23.10 2.05 -0.40
N LYS A 2 23.07 1.16 0.60
CA LYS A 2 21.86 0.39 0.88
C LYS A 2 20.81 1.39 1.35
N ILE A 3 19.62 1.33 0.77
CA ILE A 3 18.49 2.14 1.19
C ILE A 3 17.82 1.35 2.32
N GLU A 4 17.95 1.83 3.56
CA GLU A 4 17.55 1.12 4.78
C GLU A 4 16.08 1.37 5.14
N MET A 5 15.17 1.34 4.15
CA MET A 5 13.76 1.64 4.38
C MET A 5 13.05 0.57 5.21
N GLY A 6 13.42 -0.71 5.02
CA GLY A 6 12.86 -1.80 5.81
C GLY A 6 13.29 -1.67 7.27
N GLU A 7 14.56 -1.42 7.50
CA GLU A 7 15.17 -1.23 8.81
C GLU A 7 14.59 0.01 9.50
N SER A 8 14.39 1.11 8.77
CA SER A 8 13.76 2.31 9.32
C SER A 8 12.30 2.08 9.73
N LEU A 9 11.53 1.30 8.97
CA LEU A 9 10.18 0.87 9.36
C LEU A 9 10.24 0.03 10.64
N ILE A 10 11.11 -0.96 10.69
CA ILE A 10 11.24 -1.86 11.85
C ILE A 10 11.71 -1.08 13.09
N GLN A 11 12.62 -0.13 12.97
CA GLN A 11 13.03 0.74 14.07
C GLN A 11 11.82 1.50 14.64
N SER A 12 10.99 2.07 13.76
CA SER A 12 9.75 2.75 14.15
C SER A 12 8.77 1.80 14.86
N TRP A 13 8.63 0.58 14.35
CA TRP A 13 7.81 -0.47 14.96
C TRP A 13 8.29 -0.86 16.36
N LEU A 14 9.59 -1.11 16.51
CA LEU A 14 10.21 -1.44 17.80
C LEU A 14 9.98 -0.32 18.83
N LYS A 15 10.18 0.93 18.41
CA LYS A 15 10.04 2.10 19.28
C LYS A 15 8.59 2.35 19.70
N HIS A 16 7.67 2.41 18.75
CA HIS A 16 6.31 2.90 19.00
C HIS A 16 5.33 1.78 19.36
N ILE A 17 5.47 0.60 18.73
CA ILE A 17 4.54 -0.51 18.88
C ILE A 17 5.03 -1.48 19.96
N CYS A 18 6.28 -1.94 19.86
CA CYS A 18 6.88 -2.80 20.90
C CYS A 18 7.27 -2.03 22.17
N LYS A 19 7.26 -0.70 22.11
CA LYS A 19 7.60 0.21 23.23
C LYS A 19 9.01 -0.04 23.76
N CYS A 20 9.97 -0.29 22.87
CA CYS A 20 11.38 -0.36 23.22
C CYS A 20 11.90 1.05 23.53
N GLN A 21 12.62 1.21 24.63
CA GLN A 21 13.26 2.48 24.99
C GLN A 21 14.57 2.69 24.23
N LEU A 22 15.26 1.60 23.87
CA LEU A 22 16.46 1.60 23.06
C LEU A 22 16.19 0.86 21.75
N THR A 23 16.55 1.47 20.63
CA THR A 23 16.50 0.82 19.32
C THR A 23 17.76 1.14 18.54
N GLN A 24 18.33 0.16 17.85
CA GLN A 24 19.53 0.32 17.02
C GLN A 24 19.35 -0.43 15.70
N MET A 25 19.55 0.28 14.57
CA MET A 25 19.64 -0.36 13.25
C MET A 25 21.07 -0.85 13.02
N ASN A 26 21.22 -1.86 12.14
CA ASN A 26 22.51 -2.41 11.71
C ASN A 26 23.40 -2.80 12.89
N TRP A 27 22.81 -3.45 13.90
CA TRP A 27 23.52 -3.86 15.10
C TRP A 27 24.54 -4.95 14.76
N LYS A 28 25.76 -4.77 15.26
CA LYS A 28 26.91 -5.68 15.08
C LYS A 28 27.64 -5.83 16.39
N THR A 29 28.17 -7.03 16.61
CA THR A 29 29.10 -7.28 17.72
C THR A 29 30.44 -6.60 17.46
N SER A 30 31.07 -6.04 18.50
CA SER A 30 32.45 -5.57 18.39
C SER A 30 33.43 -6.74 18.60
N PRO A 31 34.53 -6.81 17.83
CA PRO A 31 35.59 -7.80 18.08
C PRO A 31 36.33 -7.56 19.40
N PHE A 32 36.17 -6.38 20.02
CA PHE A 32 36.78 -5.99 21.29
C PHE A 32 35.85 -6.16 22.50
N TRP A 33 34.69 -6.80 22.35
CA TRP A 33 33.87 -7.22 23.49
C TRP A 33 34.53 -8.46 24.13
N GLU A 34 35.61 -8.20 24.88
CA GLU A 34 36.56 -9.19 25.41
C GLU A 34 35.94 -10.13 26.48
N ASP A 35 34.74 -9.83 27.00
CA ASP A 35 34.07 -10.58 28.08
C ASP A 35 32.72 -11.22 27.70
N SER A 36 32.47 -11.43 26.41
CA SER A 36 31.22 -12.02 25.92
C SER A 36 31.15 -13.54 26.13
N ILE A 37 30.97 -13.95 27.40
CA ILE A 37 30.40 -15.20 27.97
C ILE A 37 30.97 -16.52 27.47
N ASP A 38 31.20 -17.45 28.42
CA ASP A 38 31.86 -18.75 28.22
C ASP A 38 31.55 -19.40 26.86
N ASP A 39 32.51 -19.18 25.95
CA ASP A 39 32.53 -19.63 24.57
C ASP A 39 32.33 -21.15 24.46
N LYS A 40 32.56 -21.93 25.54
CA LYS A 40 32.33 -23.38 25.56
C LYS A 40 30.86 -23.74 25.35
N GLU A 41 29.93 -23.05 26.00
CA GLU A 41 28.50 -23.37 25.87
C GLU A 41 27.99 -23.03 24.48
N ALA A 42 28.28 -21.81 24.00
CA ALA A 42 27.93 -21.37 22.65
C ALA A 42 28.56 -22.28 21.58
N LYS A 43 29.82 -22.72 21.76
CA LYS A 43 30.48 -23.71 20.88
C LYS A 43 29.79 -25.07 20.90
N LYS A 44 29.33 -25.53 22.06
CA LYS A 44 28.61 -26.81 22.19
C LYS A 44 27.29 -26.76 21.44
N ILE A 45 26.48 -25.72 21.71
CA ILE A 45 25.20 -25.48 21.04
C ILE A 45 25.41 -25.36 19.53
N PHE A 46 26.38 -24.55 19.09
CA PHE A 46 26.68 -24.37 17.68
C PHE A 46 27.07 -25.68 16.97
N LYS A 47 27.84 -26.56 17.64
CA LYS A 47 28.19 -27.89 17.09
C LYS A 47 26.96 -28.80 16.95
N LYS A 48 26.04 -28.77 17.92
CA LYS A 48 24.79 -29.53 17.87
C LYS A 48 23.89 -29.01 16.76
N LEU A 49 23.63 -27.70 16.69
CA LEU A 49 22.84 -27.08 15.63
C LEU A 49 23.41 -27.34 14.23
N LYS A 50 24.75 -27.35 14.09
CA LYS A 50 25.40 -27.78 12.84
C LYS A 50 25.06 -29.22 12.44
N PHE A 51 24.83 -30.11 13.40
CA PHE A 51 24.44 -31.49 13.15
C PHE A 51 22.95 -31.58 12.81
N ASP A 52 22.10 -30.88 13.56
CA ASP A 52 20.63 -30.97 13.42
C ASP A 52 20.12 -30.38 12.10
N PHE A 53 20.77 -29.35 11.58
CA PHE A 53 20.35 -28.62 10.37
C PHE A 53 21.23 -28.90 9.14
N LYS A 54 22.03 -29.97 9.17
CA LYS A 54 23.11 -30.27 8.21
C LYS A 54 22.63 -30.70 6.82
N GLU A 55 21.36 -31.07 6.67
CA GLU A 55 20.84 -31.79 5.49
C GLU A 55 20.40 -30.93 4.30
N ASN A 56 20.38 -29.59 4.41
CA ASN A 56 20.02 -28.75 3.28
C ASN A 56 21.26 -28.35 2.50
N ASP A 57 21.49 -29.06 1.39
CA ASP A 57 22.63 -29.06 0.47
C ASP A 57 22.87 -27.74 -0.30
N ASN A 58 22.64 -26.59 0.34
CA ASN A 58 23.23 -25.31 -0.05
C ASN A 58 23.36 -24.43 1.21
N ASP A 59 24.58 -24.41 1.74
CA ASP A 59 25.16 -23.28 2.48
C ASP A 59 24.73 -23.01 3.93
N PHE A 60 24.01 -23.96 4.54
CA PHE A 60 23.82 -23.97 6.00
C PHE A 60 25.13 -24.36 6.70
N VAL A 61 26.00 -23.35 6.86
CA VAL A 61 27.25 -23.40 7.62
C VAL A 61 28.16 -24.54 7.17
N SER A 62 28.91 -24.31 6.09
CA SER A 62 29.95 -25.27 5.65
C SER A 62 30.73 -25.80 6.87
N LYS A 63 31.13 -27.08 6.84
CA LYS A 63 31.87 -27.73 7.96
C LYS A 63 33.00 -26.84 8.51
N ARG A 64 33.55 -25.97 7.67
CA ARG A 64 34.66 -25.03 7.93
C ARG A 64 34.31 -23.74 8.70
N VAL A 65 33.06 -23.25 8.69
CA VAL A 65 32.74 -21.97 9.35
C VAL A 65 32.87 -22.09 10.87
N LYS A 66 33.68 -21.23 11.48
CA LYS A 66 33.85 -21.13 12.94
C LYS A 66 32.74 -20.27 13.56
N LEU A 67 32.42 -20.53 14.83
CA LEU A 67 31.43 -19.74 15.59
C LEU A 67 31.80 -18.25 15.61
N SER A 68 33.06 -17.93 15.91
CA SER A 68 33.56 -16.56 15.93
C SER A 68 33.39 -15.84 14.58
N GLN A 69 33.63 -16.54 13.47
CA GLN A 69 33.42 -15.99 12.13
C GLN A 69 31.93 -15.74 11.86
N LEU A 70 31.05 -16.66 12.28
CA LEU A 70 29.61 -16.51 12.11
C LEU A 70 29.08 -15.27 12.83
N ILE A 71 29.56 -15.02 14.06
CA ILE A 71 29.12 -13.91 14.91
C ILE A 71 29.73 -12.59 14.45
N GLN A 72 31.05 -12.54 14.19
CA GLN A 72 31.72 -11.31 13.72
C GLN A 72 31.23 -10.81 12.36
N GLN A 73 30.80 -11.72 11.48
CA GLN A 73 30.21 -11.37 10.18
C GLN A 73 28.69 -11.11 10.28
N GLY A 74 28.12 -11.31 11.46
CA GLY A 74 26.71 -11.11 11.73
C GLY A 74 26.35 -9.64 11.81
N GLU A 75 25.38 -9.27 10.99
CA GLU A 75 24.63 -8.03 11.12
C GLU A 75 23.19 -8.41 11.43
N VAL A 76 22.64 -7.74 12.43
CA VAL A 76 21.21 -7.75 12.73
C VAL A 76 20.65 -6.42 12.26
N ASP A 77 19.60 -6.48 11.44
CA ASP A 77 19.06 -5.29 10.81
C ASP A 77 18.47 -4.31 11.85
N CYS A 78 17.79 -4.79 12.90
CA CYS A 78 17.29 -3.98 14.01
C CYS A 78 17.32 -4.71 15.36
N LEU A 79 17.81 -4.03 16.40
CA LEU A 79 17.75 -4.45 17.80
C LEU A 79 16.85 -3.48 18.59
N GLY A 80 15.96 -4.02 19.42
CA GLY A 80 15.14 -3.25 20.35
C GLY A 80 15.27 -3.80 21.78
N VAL A 81 15.52 -2.93 22.76
CA VAL A 81 15.56 -3.29 24.17
C VAL A 81 14.45 -2.56 24.91
N LYS A 82 13.63 -3.36 25.60
CA LYS A 82 12.59 -2.89 26.48
C LYS A 82 13.02 -3.14 27.93
N PHE A 83 13.01 -2.09 28.73
CA PHE A 83 13.34 -2.18 30.15
C PHE A 83 12.08 -2.37 30.98
N LYS A 84 12.25 -2.94 32.18
CA LYS A 84 11.17 -3.14 33.14
C LYS A 84 10.68 -1.78 33.62
N LYS A 85 9.36 -1.57 33.60
CA LYS A 85 8.76 -0.31 34.07
C LYS A 85 9.09 -0.10 35.55
N GLY A 86 9.66 1.07 35.87
CA GLY A 86 10.09 1.41 37.23
C GLY A 86 11.46 0.86 37.63
N ASP A 87 12.12 0.11 36.76
CA ASP A 87 13.48 -0.40 36.96
C ASP A 87 14.25 -0.34 35.63
N PRO A 88 14.89 0.81 35.32
CA PRO A 88 15.56 1.04 34.04
C PRO A 88 16.85 0.23 33.88
N LEU A 89 17.30 -0.48 34.92
CA LEU A 89 18.50 -1.33 34.85
C LEU A 89 18.17 -2.79 34.52
N THR A 90 16.89 -3.18 34.60
CA THR A 90 16.45 -4.54 34.30
C THR A 90 15.82 -4.62 32.91
N ILE A 91 16.31 -5.53 32.08
CA ILE A 91 15.74 -5.83 30.77
C ILE A 91 14.44 -6.63 30.96
N ASP A 92 13.33 -6.12 30.40
CA ASP A 92 12.05 -6.83 30.30
C ASP A 92 12.09 -7.81 29.12
N LYS A 93 12.45 -7.29 27.94
CA LYS A 93 12.45 -8.06 26.69
C LYS A 93 13.42 -7.49 25.67
N ILE A 94 14.07 -8.36 24.90
CA ILE A 94 14.89 -7.99 23.74
C ILE A 94 14.16 -8.46 22.48
N PHE A 95 14.04 -7.55 21.51
CA PHE A 95 13.55 -7.83 20.17
C PHE A 95 14.69 -7.73 19.17
N VAL A 96 14.78 -8.69 18.27
CA VAL A 96 15.88 -8.81 17.33
C VAL A 96 15.27 -9.13 15.98
N VAL A 97 15.39 -8.22 15.02
CA VAL A 97 14.64 -8.29 13.77
C VAL A 97 15.59 -8.24 12.60
N ASP A 98 15.58 -9.29 11.78
CA ASP A 98 16.14 -9.30 10.44
C ASP A 98 15.00 -9.02 9.44
N VAL A 99 15.17 -8.06 8.54
CA VAL A 99 14.17 -7.66 7.54
C VAL A 99 14.68 -7.89 6.12
N ALA A 100 13.86 -8.53 5.29
CA ALA A 100 14.17 -8.72 3.88
C ALA A 100 13.12 -8.03 3.01
N PHE A 101 13.50 -6.92 2.40
CA PHE A 101 12.64 -6.13 1.52
C PHE A 101 12.98 -6.40 0.05
N HIS A 102 12.12 -7.15 -0.64
CA HIS A 102 12.23 -7.44 -2.07
C HIS A 102 10.85 -7.41 -2.74
N GLU A 103 10.71 -6.70 -3.86
CA GLU A 103 9.44 -6.61 -4.60
C GLU A 103 9.05 -7.95 -5.22
N GLY A 104 10.03 -8.76 -5.64
CA GLY A 104 9.84 -10.03 -6.34
C GLY A 104 9.63 -11.26 -5.46
N SER A 105 9.18 -11.10 -4.21
CA SER A 105 9.14 -12.11 -3.13
C SER A 105 10.52 -12.34 -2.49
N LEU A 106 10.52 -12.80 -1.23
CA LEU A 106 11.69 -13.39 -0.61
C LEU A 106 12.15 -14.60 -1.44
N ASN A 107 13.18 -14.37 -2.25
CA ASN A 107 13.70 -15.38 -3.16
C ASN A 107 15.22 -15.29 -3.27
N TYR A 108 15.91 -15.88 -2.30
CA TYR A 108 17.37 -15.91 -2.28
C TYR A 108 17.99 -16.87 -3.32
N GLY A 109 17.14 -17.60 -4.06
CA GLY A 109 17.52 -18.65 -5.00
C GLY A 109 16.34 -19.60 -5.21
N GLY A 110 16.47 -20.86 -4.80
CA GLY A 110 15.32 -21.77 -4.65
C GLY A 110 14.69 -21.68 -3.26
N ILE A 111 13.52 -22.31 -3.05
CA ILE A 111 12.91 -22.41 -1.71
C ILE A 111 13.86 -23.10 -0.71
N LYS A 112 14.58 -24.15 -1.12
CA LYS A 112 15.57 -24.83 -0.27
C LYS A 112 16.68 -23.88 0.21
N GLU A 113 17.20 -23.05 -0.69
CA GLU A 113 18.25 -22.08 -0.37
C GLU A 113 17.72 -20.95 0.51
N THR A 114 16.50 -20.46 0.23
CA THR A 114 15.83 -19.45 1.03
C THR A 114 15.62 -19.96 2.47
N THR A 115 15.16 -21.19 2.62
CA THR A 115 15.02 -21.87 3.92
C THR A 115 16.36 -22.00 4.65
N ALA A 116 17.41 -22.45 3.95
CA ALA A 116 18.74 -22.59 4.55
C ALA A 116 19.31 -21.23 5.04
N ARG A 117 19.11 -20.16 4.27
CA ARG A 117 19.53 -18.81 4.66
C ARG A 117 18.74 -18.27 5.85
N LEU A 118 17.44 -18.54 5.92
CA LEU A 118 16.59 -18.17 7.05
C LEU A 118 17.05 -18.85 8.35
N ILE A 119 17.24 -20.18 8.31
CA ILE A 119 17.74 -20.95 9.47
C ILE A 119 19.10 -20.41 9.91
N LYS A 120 20.02 -20.16 8.95
CA LYS A 120 21.36 -19.62 9.24
C LYS A 120 21.29 -18.25 9.92
N LYS A 121 20.43 -17.35 9.45
CA LYS A 121 20.23 -16.04 10.07
C LYS A 121 19.68 -16.17 11.49
N ASN A 122 18.62 -16.94 11.70
CA ASN A 122 18.02 -17.15 13.01
C ASN A 122 19.04 -17.70 14.04
N ILE A 123 19.80 -18.73 13.66
CA ILE A 123 20.82 -19.33 14.55
C ILE A 123 21.94 -18.35 14.84
N ARG A 124 22.46 -17.66 13.82
CA ARG A 124 23.50 -16.64 14.00
C ARG A 124 23.03 -15.55 14.95
N THR A 125 21.83 -15.04 14.75
CA THR A 125 21.23 -13.97 15.55
C THR A 125 21.07 -14.43 17.00
N ALA A 126 20.49 -15.61 17.24
CA ALA A 126 20.33 -16.16 18.58
C ALA A 126 21.66 -16.35 19.34
N LEU A 127 22.67 -16.91 18.67
CA LEU A 127 24.00 -17.09 19.26
C LEU A 127 24.70 -15.76 19.52
N SER A 128 24.57 -14.79 18.62
CA SER A 128 25.15 -13.45 18.78
C SER A 128 24.57 -12.72 19.99
N ILE A 129 23.25 -12.84 20.21
CA ILE A 129 22.55 -12.25 21.35
C ILE A 129 22.96 -12.93 22.65
N ASN A 130 22.97 -14.26 22.67
CA ASN A 130 23.40 -14.99 23.86
C ASN A 130 24.85 -14.66 24.24
N GLN A 131 25.76 -14.63 23.26
CA GLN A 131 27.16 -14.31 23.50
C GLN A 131 27.31 -12.87 24.02
N SER A 132 26.65 -11.90 23.36
CA SER A 132 26.84 -10.48 23.66
C SER A 132 26.16 -10.01 24.93
N PHE A 133 24.98 -10.55 25.25
CA PHE A 133 24.14 -10.07 26.36
C PHE A 133 23.99 -11.07 27.50
N GLY A 134 24.32 -12.34 27.29
CA GLY A 134 24.21 -13.38 28.32
C GLY A 134 22.82 -13.79 28.74
N VAL A 135 21.84 -13.40 27.94
CA VAL A 135 20.46 -13.75 28.20
C VAL A 135 20.15 -15.10 27.58
N LYS A 136 19.28 -15.86 28.25
CA LYS A 136 18.63 -17.07 27.71
C LYS A 136 17.11 -16.96 27.68
N ASN A 137 16.56 -15.88 28.23
CA ASN A 137 15.13 -15.69 28.44
C ASN A 137 14.67 -14.36 27.87
N ASN A 138 13.39 -14.27 27.53
CA ASN A 138 12.72 -13.03 27.11
C ASN A 138 13.38 -12.38 25.87
N VAL A 139 13.77 -13.19 24.90
CA VAL A 139 14.25 -12.72 23.59
C VAL A 139 13.27 -13.16 22.51
N GLU A 140 12.86 -12.22 21.66
CA GLU A 140 12.05 -12.49 20.47
C GLU A 140 12.87 -12.19 19.22
N ILE A 141 13.13 -13.24 18.43
CA ILE A 141 13.91 -13.19 17.20
C ILE A 141 12.95 -13.29 16.03
N ILE A 142 12.95 -12.28 15.18
CA ILE A 142 11.94 -12.10 14.14
C ILE A 142 12.65 -12.00 12.79
N PHE A 143 12.19 -12.80 11.84
CA PHE A 143 12.50 -12.56 10.44
C PHE A 143 11.25 -11.99 9.76
N ALA A 144 11.35 -10.78 9.24
CA ALA A 144 10.22 -10.03 8.68
C ALA A 144 10.43 -9.78 7.17
N THR A 145 9.38 -9.95 6.38
CA THR A 145 9.42 -9.63 4.95
C THR A 145 8.03 -9.25 4.44
N PRO A 146 7.87 -8.21 3.60
CA PRO A 146 6.54 -7.79 3.14
C PRO A 146 5.88 -8.82 2.22
N TYR A 147 6.67 -9.62 1.50
CA TYR A 147 6.11 -10.50 0.47
C TYR A 147 6.86 -11.84 0.33
N VAL A 148 6.08 -12.91 0.36
CA VAL A 148 6.48 -14.31 0.16
C VAL A 148 5.40 -15.00 -0.66
N LEU A 149 5.78 -15.74 -1.69
CA LEU A 149 4.86 -16.62 -2.43
C LEU A 149 4.13 -17.59 -1.48
N ASN A 150 2.80 -17.73 -1.63
CA ASN A 150 1.96 -18.50 -0.71
C ASN A 150 2.46 -19.95 -0.49
N GLY A 151 2.97 -20.62 -1.53
CA GLY A 151 3.51 -21.98 -1.43
C GLY A 151 4.80 -22.10 -0.58
N HIS A 152 5.47 -21.00 -0.28
CA HIS A 152 6.70 -20.96 0.52
C HIS A 152 6.46 -20.61 1.99
N VAL A 153 5.32 -19.98 2.31
CA VAL A 153 5.03 -19.44 3.65
C VAL A 153 5.14 -20.52 4.73
N GLU A 154 4.44 -21.63 4.56
CA GLU A 154 4.41 -22.70 5.58
C GLU A 154 5.75 -23.43 5.71
N ILE A 155 6.52 -23.53 4.62
CA ILE A 155 7.88 -24.09 4.65
C ILE A 155 8.81 -23.22 5.51
N LEU A 156 8.75 -21.90 5.34
CA LEU A 156 9.60 -20.95 6.06
C LEU A 156 9.17 -20.78 7.52
N LYS A 157 7.86 -20.80 7.80
CA LYS A 157 7.34 -20.86 9.18
C LYS A 157 7.82 -22.13 9.89
N LYS A 158 7.66 -23.30 9.25
CA LYS A 158 8.14 -24.57 9.83
C LYS A 158 9.63 -24.51 10.13
N ALA A 159 10.45 -24.04 9.19
CA ALA A 159 11.89 -23.90 9.41
C ALA A 159 12.24 -22.97 10.58
N THR A 160 11.45 -21.92 10.79
CA THR A 160 11.60 -21.02 11.94
C THR A 160 11.26 -21.72 13.25
N SER A 161 10.15 -22.46 13.29
CA SER A 161 9.75 -23.26 14.46
C SER A 161 10.72 -24.40 14.77
N ASP A 162 11.31 -25.03 13.74
CA ASP A 162 12.34 -26.07 13.92
C ASP A 162 13.56 -25.47 14.66
N VAL A 163 13.97 -24.24 14.32
CA VAL A 163 15.05 -23.52 15.04
C VAL A 163 14.65 -23.20 16.48
N GLU A 164 13.43 -22.71 16.70
CA GLU A 164 12.92 -22.44 18.05
C GLU A 164 12.99 -23.67 18.96
N ASN A 165 12.52 -24.82 18.45
CA ASN A 165 12.56 -26.08 19.18
C ASN A 165 14.00 -26.50 19.52
N ALA A 166 14.93 -26.35 18.58
CA ALA A 166 16.34 -26.68 18.81
C ALA A 166 16.98 -25.80 19.91
N PHE A 167 16.63 -24.52 19.99
CA PHE A 167 17.09 -23.65 21.09
C PHE A 167 16.39 -23.98 22.42
N LYS A 168 15.10 -24.33 22.38
CA LYS A 168 14.35 -24.73 23.56
C LYS A 168 14.93 -25.98 24.23
N GLU A 169 15.38 -26.96 23.44
CA GLU A 169 16.09 -28.16 23.94
C GLU A 169 17.39 -27.81 24.68
N GLU A 170 18.05 -26.72 24.31
CA GLU A 170 19.26 -26.22 24.97
C GLU A 170 18.96 -25.28 26.16
N GLY A 171 17.68 -25.18 26.57
CA GLY A 171 17.25 -24.42 27.74
C GLY A 171 17.04 -22.92 27.48
N PHE A 172 16.88 -22.51 26.23
CA PHE A 172 16.56 -21.12 25.89
C PHE A 172 15.04 -20.91 25.89
N ASN A 173 14.60 -19.82 26.49
CA ASN A 173 13.25 -19.28 26.35
C ASN A 173 13.28 -18.11 25.35
N TYR A 174 13.62 -18.45 24.10
CA TYR A 174 13.58 -17.56 22.95
C TYR A 174 12.35 -17.87 22.11
N THR A 175 11.67 -16.84 21.63
CA THR A 175 10.58 -16.99 20.65
C THR A 175 11.11 -16.64 19.27
N PHE A 176 10.90 -17.51 18.28
CA PHE A 176 11.26 -17.22 16.90
C PHE A 176 10.00 -17.00 16.07
N ARG A 177 9.97 -15.94 15.25
CA ARG A 177 8.81 -15.61 14.42
C ARG A 177 9.21 -15.32 12.99
N PHE A 178 8.36 -15.79 12.07
CA PHE A 178 8.43 -15.44 10.67
C PHE A 178 7.20 -14.61 10.32
N ILE A 179 7.38 -13.31 10.10
CA ILE A 179 6.30 -12.35 9.83
C ILE A 179 6.34 -12.00 8.34
N CYS A 180 5.29 -12.39 7.61
CA CYS A 180 5.19 -12.16 6.16
C CYS A 180 3.78 -11.81 5.69
N ASN A 181 3.68 -11.25 4.48
CA ASN A 181 2.41 -10.96 3.78
C ASN A 181 1.45 -10.16 4.67
N GLU A 182 0.20 -10.63 4.84
CA GLU A 182 -0.82 -9.97 5.66
C GLU A 182 -0.39 -9.76 7.11
N ALA A 183 0.42 -10.67 7.69
CA ALA A 183 0.95 -10.48 9.04
C ALA A 183 1.97 -9.34 9.08
N PHE A 184 2.83 -9.21 8.07
CA PHE A 184 3.74 -8.06 7.95
C PHE A 184 2.96 -6.76 7.82
N ARG A 185 1.93 -6.76 6.96
CA ARG A 185 1.06 -5.60 6.77
C ARG A 185 0.38 -5.19 8.08
N GLY A 186 -0.38 -6.09 8.70
CA GLY A 186 -1.19 -5.76 9.87
C GLY A 186 -0.37 -5.51 11.13
N GLU A 187 0.60 -6.38 11.43
CA GLU A 187 1.32 -6.30 12.71
C GLU A 187 2.40 -5.21 12.73
N ILE A 188 3.01 -4.93 11.58
CA ILE A 188 4.11 -3.98 11.45
C ILE A 188 3.65 -2.71 10.75
N TYR A 189 3.33 -2.80 9.46
CA TYR A 189 3.12 -1.61 8.62
C TYR A 189 1.91 -0.76 9.05
N ASP A 190 0.72 -1.36 9.14
CA ASP A 190 -0.52 -0.65 9.46
C ASP A 190 -0.46 -0.08 10.89
N ASN A 191 0.07 -0.83 11.86
CA ASN A 191 0.27 -0.36 13.22
C ASN A 191 1.20 0.86 13.30
N VAL A 192 2.36 0.81 12.62
CA VAL A 192 3.26 1.97 12.55
C VAL A 192 2.59 3.15 11.85
N LYS A 193 1.93 2.90 10.71
CA LYS A 193 1.22 3.91 9.94
C LYS A 193 0.19 4.64 10.81
N ASN A 194 -0.62 3.90 11.55
CA ASN A 194 -1.69 4.46 12.39
C ASN A 194 -1.14 5.31 13.53
N VAL A 195 -0.15 4.81 14.27
CA VAL A 195 0.43 5.56 15.41
C VAL A 195 1.18 6.81 14.94
N CYS A 196 1.80 6.76 13.77
CA CYS A 196 2.60 7.88 13.26
C CYS A 196 1.78 9.00 12.60
N GLN A 197 0.48 8.80 12.34
CA GLN A 197 -0.41 9.86 11.87
C GLN A 197 -0.63 10.94 12.93
N ASP A 198 -0.63 10.57 14.21
CA ASP A 198 -0.90 11.48 15.34
C ASP A 198 0.34 12.23 15.83
N TYR A 199 1.53 11.93 15.30
CA TYR A 199 2.79 12.49 15.77
C TYR A 199 3.31 13.56 14.80
N SER A 200 3.32 14.85 15.19
CA SER A 200 3.77 15.96 14.32
C SER A 200 5.28 15.96 14.08
N ASP A 201 6.08 15.71 15.13
CA ASP A 201 7.54 15.77 15.11
C ASP A 201 8.17 14.38 15.22
N SER A 202 8.44 13.75 14.08
CA SER A 202 9.30 12.56 14.05
C SER A 202 10.49 12.81 13.14
N THR A 203 11.68 12.52 13.67
CA THR A 203 12.93 12.52 12.93
C THR A 203 13.17 11.23 12.15
N GLU A 204 12.30 10.23 12.32
CA GLU A 204 12.45 8.88 11.77
C GLU A 204 12.15 8.87 10.27
N LEU A 205 13.07 8.28 9.48
CA LEU A 205 13.05 8.36 8.02
C LEU A 205 11.77 7.75 7.43
N PHE A 206 11.37 6.55 7.88
CA PHE A 206 10.14 5.91 7.44
C PHE A 206 8.92 6.78 7.71
N VAL A 207 8.78 7.33 8.92
CA VAL A 207 7.65 8.20 9.28
C VAL A 207 7.60 9.45 8.40
N ARG A 208 8.75 10.07 8.13
CA ARG A 208 8.85 11.21 7.21
C ARG A 208 8.48 10.83 5.77
N SER A 209 8.91 9.67 5.29
CA SER A 209 8.51 9.19 3.95
C SER A 209 7.01 8.95 3.85
N LEU A 210 6.40 8.38 4.89
CA LEU A 210 4.95 8.15 4.94
C LEU A 210 4.19 9.48 4.95
N LYS A 211 4.66 10.46 5.74
CA LYS A 211 4.09 11.82 5.73
C LYS A 211 4.20 12.48 4.35
N LEU A 212 5.32 12.30 3.66
CA LEU A 212 5.50 12.80 2.29
C LEU A 212 4.52 12.13 1.33
N VAL A 213 4.38 10.80 1.37
CA VAL A 213 3.40 10.06 0.55
C VAL A 213 1.98 10.54 0.86
N ASN A 214 1.60 10.63 2.12
CA ASN A 214 0.29 11.14 2.53
C ASN A 214 0.07 12.60 2.06
N LEU A 215 1.11 13.43 2.04
CA LEU A 215 1.03 14.79 1.49
C LEU A 215 0.83 14.77 -0.02
N MET A 216 1.49 13.86 -0.75
CA MET A 216 1.28 13.69 -2.19
C MET A 216 -0.13 13.15 -2.49
N GLU A 217 -0.64 12.24 -1.66
CA GLU A 217 -2.03 11.77 -1.73
C GLU A 217 -3.03 12.87 -1.40
N ARG A 218 -2.70 13.80 -0.48
CA ARG A 218 -3.47 15.03 -0.27
C ARG A 218 -3.52 15.89 -1.53
N PHE A 219 -2.44 16.00 -2.30
CA PHE A 219 -2.50 16.71 -3.58
C PHE A 219 -3.33 15.98 -4.64
N LYS A 220 -3.34 14.63 -4.64
CA LYS A 220 -4.23 13.85 -5.50
C LYS A 220 -5.69 14.00 -5.09
N THR A 221 -6.01 13.89 -3.80
CA THR A 221 -7.37 14.10 -3.29
C THR A 221 -7.79 15.56 -3.41
N VAL A 222 -6.93 16.55 -3.24
CA VAL A 222 -7.27 17.95 -3.53
C VAL A 222 -7.49 18.13 -5.03
N LYS A 223 -6.74 17.47 -5.92
CA LYS A 223 -7.04 17.47 -7.36
C LYS A 223 -8.31 16.70 -7.70
N GLU A 224 -8.59 15.57 -7.06
CA GLU A 224 -9.81 14.79 -7.27
C GLU A 224 -11.02 15.44 -6.62
N VAL A 225 -10.85 16.23 -5.55
CA VAL A 225 -11.87 17.06 -4.90
C VAL A 225 -11.98 18.40 -5.60
N GLN A 226 -10.95 18.94 -6.26
CA GLN A 226 -11.08 20.09 -7.16
C GLN A 226 -11.72 19.67 -8.48
N VAL A 227 -11.35 18.53 -9.04
CA VAL A 227 -12.02 17.94 -10.20
C VAL A 227 -13.42 17.47 -9.81
N ALA A 228 -13.61 16.90 -8.61
CA ALA A 228 -14.94 16.55 -8.12
C ALA A 228 -15.75 17.78 -7.74
N ASN A 229 -15.19 18.86 -7.18
CA ASN A 229 -15.91 20.12 -6.91
C ASN A 229 -16.16 20.92 -8.21
N GLU A 230 -15.29 20.82 -9.22
CA GLU A 230 -15.60 21.24 -10.60
C GLU A 230 -16.68 20.35 -11.23
N LEU A 231 -16.89 19.13 -10.72
CA LEU A 231 -17.97 18.20 -11.11
C LEU A 231 -19.13 18.16 -10.09
N SER A 232 -19.07 18.90 -8.98
CA SER A 232 -19.96 18.79 -7.81
C SER A 232 -20.22 20.14 -7.15
N GLU A 233 -20.17 21.22 -7.92
CA GLU A 233 -21.32 22.10 -7.84
C GLU A 233 -22.54 21.27 -8.29
N ASN A 234 -23.57 21.23 -7.46
CA ASN A 234 -24.83 20.53 -7.72
C ASN A 234 -25.48 21.06 -9.01
N GLU A 235 -25.04 20.58 -10.16
CA GLU A 235 -25.67 20.85 -11.43
C GLU A 235 -26.18 19.54 -12.00
N VAL A 236 -27.51 19.43 -12.11
CA VAL A 236 -28.21 18.47 -12.96
C VAL A 236 -27.39 18.26 -14.23
N LYS A 237 -26.98 17.02 -14.55
CA LYS A 237 -26.22 16.69 -15.77
C LYS A 237 -26.82 17.47 -16.93
N ILE A 238 -26.02 18.23 -17.67
CA ILE A 238 -26.53 19.18 -18.68
C ILE A 238 -27.58 18.55 -19.62
N GLY A 239 -27.39 17.31 -20.08
CA GLY A 239 -28.40 16.64 -20.93
C GLY A 239 -29.74 16.37 -20.23
N ALA A 240 -29.75 16.16 -18.91
CA ALA A 240 -30.98 16.08 -18.11
C ALA A 240 -31.61 17.46 -17.92
N MET A 241 -30.82 18.48 -17.63
CA MET A 241 -31.29 19.88 -17.53
C MET A 241 -31.94 20.34 -18.84
N VAL A 242 -31.30 20.03 -19.98
CA VAL A 242 -31.83 20.37 -21.30
C VAL A 242 -33.16 19.65 -21.56
N GLN A 243 -33.26 18.34 -21.26
CA GLN A 243 -34.52 17.61 -21.44
C GLN A 243 -35.64 18.15 -20.53
N GLU A 244 -35.32 18.53 -19.29
CA GLU A 244 -36.28 19.14 -18.35
C GLU A 244 -36.75 20.50 -18.86
N ALA A 245 -35.81 21.39 -19.21
CA ALA A 245 -36.08 22.70 -19.79
C ALA A 245 -36.91 22.62 -21.09
N PHE A 246 -36.60 21.69 -22.00
CA PHE A 246 -37.40 21.50 -23.20
C PHE A 246 -38.78 20.92 -22.90
N SER A 247 -38.93 20.11 -21.85
CA SER A 247 -40.26 19.64 -21.43
C SER A 247 -41.10 20.80 -20.92
N GLU A 248 -40.53 21.68 -20.09
CA GLU A 248 -41.18 22.89 -19.55
C GLU A 248 -41.58 23.87 -20.67
N LEU A 249 -40.65 24.21 -21.57
CA LEU A 249 -40.91 25.16 -22.66
C LEU A 249 -42.02 24.68 -23.60
N ILE A 250 -42.14 23.37 -23.80
CA ILE A 250 -43.13 22.79 -24.72
C ILE A 250 -44.47 22.63 -24.02
N GLU A 251 -44.49 22.20 -22.76
CA GLU A 251 -45.72 22.12 -21.94
C GLU A 251 -46.38 23.49 -21.79
N HIS A 252 -45.58 24.56 -21.70
CA HIS A 252 -46.06 25.93 -21.57
C HIS A 252 -46.12 26.71 -22.88
N GLU A 253 -45.91 26.06 -24.04
CA GLU A 253 -45.97 26.66 -25.38
C GLU A 253 -45.10 27.94 -25.53
N LEU A 254 -43.93 27.97 -24.89
CA LEU A 254 -43.05 29.15 -24.83
C LEU A 254 -42.14 29.30 -26.06
N LEU A 255 -42.04 28.26 -26.90
CA LEU A 255 -41.24 28.29 -28.12
C LEU A 255 -42.05 28.84 -29.31
N SER A 256 -41.63 30.00 -29.84
CA SER A 256 -42.21 30.55 -31.08
C SER A 256 -41.83 29.72 -32.32
N GLU A 257 -42.64 29.76 -33.37
CA GLU A 257 -42.34 29.14 -34.68
C GLU A 257 -40.95 29.50 -35.23
N VAL A 258 -40.54 30.76 -35.04
CA VAL A 258 -39.22 31.26 -35.48
C VAL A 258 -38.11 30.58 -34.69
N GLU A 259 -38.28 30.42 -33.38
CA GLU A 259 -37.27 29.77 -32.55
C GLU A 259 -37.18 28.27 -32.84
N VAL A 260 -38.31 27.60 -33.04
CA VAL A 260 -38.32 26.18 -33.45
C VAL A 260 -37.57 25.98 -34.76
N ARG A 261 -37.74 26.90 -35.73
CA ARG A 261 -36.99 26.89 -36.98
C ARG A 261 -35.49 27.07 -36.75
N ASN A 262 -35.10 28.06 -35.94
CA ASN A 262 -33.70 28.30 -35.59
C ASN A 262 -33.05 27.06 -34.94
N LEU A 263 -33.76 26.40 -34.01
CA LEU A 263 -33.29 25.18 -33.34
C LEU A 263 -33.11 23.99 -34.30
N CYS A 264 -33.75 24.01 -35.47
CA CYS A 264 -33.55 23.02 -36.52
C CYS A 264 -32.34 23.31 -37.43
N GLU A 265 -31.70 24.47 -37.29
CA GLU A 265 -30.54 24.87 -38.09
C GLU A 265 -29.22 24.50 -37.40
N GLN A 266 -28.35 23.81 -38.12
CA GLN A 266 -27.04 23.40 -37.62
C GLN A 266 -26.15 24.61 -37.30
N GLN A 267 -26.19 25.64 -38.15
CA GLN A 267 -25.38 26.84 -37.97
C GLN A 267 -25.78 27.59 -36.69
N TYR A 268 -27.09 27.80 -36.49
CA TYR A 268 -27.63 28.37 -35.26
C TYR A 268 -27.20 27.55 -34.04
N SER A 269 -27.30 26.22 -34.13
CA SER A 269 -26.93 25.33 -33.03
C SER A 269 -25.45 25.42 -32.67
N LYS A 270 -24.59 25.63 -33.68
CA LYS A 270 -23.15 25.83 -33.50
C LYS A 270 -22.82 27.19 -32.87
N GLU A 271 -23.47 28.25 -33.33
CA GLU A 271 -23.22 29.63 -32.87
C GLU A 271 -23.78 29.87 -31.47
N VAL A 272 -24.98 29.37 -31.19
CA VAL A 272 -25.70 29.64 -29.93
C VAL A 272 -25.32 28.66 -28.84
N PHE A 273 -25.14 27.38 -29.15
CA PHE A 273 -24.90 26.33 -28.14
C PHE A 273 -23.53 25.66 -28.25
N GLY A 274 -22.79 25.89 -29.35
CA GLY A 274 -21.54 25.19 -29.62
C GLY A 274 -21.72 23.74 -30.10
N LEU A 275 -22.93 23.34 -30.48
CA LEU A 275 -23.25 21.99 -30.96
C LEU A 275 -22.90 21.81 -32.44
N ASN A 276 -22.48 20.61 -32.82
CA ASN A 276 -22.21 20.29 -34.22
C ASN A 276 -23.45 19.77 -34.96
N PHE A 277 -24.56 19.59 -34.26
CA PHE A 277 -25.82 19.08 -34.80
C PHE A 277 -26.94 20.06 -34.44
N PRO A 278 -28.00 20.14 -35.26
CA PRO A 278 -29.24 20.82 -34.88
C PRO A 278 -29.73 20.42 -33.48
N VAL A 279 -30.24 21.36 -32.69
CA VAL A 279 -30.85 21.06 -31.39
C VAL A 279 -32.11 20.22 -31.57
N LEU A 280 -32.94 20.58 -32.54
CA LEU A 280 -34.14 19.83 -32.91
C LEU A 280 -34.01 19.30 -34.34
N ILE A 281 -34.58 18.13 -34.58
CA ILE A 281 -34.86 17.64 -35.93
C ILE A 281 -36.30 17.17 -36.01
N LYS A 282 -36.95 17.44 -37.14
CA LYS A 282 -38.31 16.93 -37.39
C LYS A 282 -38.25 15.42 -37.59
N LYS A 283 -39.07 14.69 -36.84
CA LYS A 283 -39.22 13.24 -37.00
C LYS A 283 -39.88 12.95 -38.35
N THR A 284 -39.24 12.09 -39.12
CA THR A 284 -39.76 11.61 -40.41
C THR A 284 -40.10 10.12 -40.30
N ASN A 285 -40.71 9.54 -41.34
CA ASN A 285 -41.00 8.11 -41.40
C ASN A 285 -39.74 7.25 -41.70
N GLN A 286 -38.55 7.85 -41.76
CA GLN A 286 -37.30 7.13 -41.97
C GLN A 286 -36.79 6.56 -40.64
N GLU A 287 -36.44 5.28 -40.62
CA GLU A 287 -36.00 4.57 -39.41
C GLU A 287 -34.72 5.17 -38.78
N ASP A 288 -33.88 5.80 -39.59
CA ASP A 288 -32.58 6.35 -39.22
C ASP A 288 -32.59 7.86 -38.97
N CYS A 289 -33.76 8.52 -38.96
CA CYS A 289 -33.85 9.98 -38.84
C CYS A 289 -33.14 10.58 -37.62
N GLY A 290 -32.95 9.80 -36.53
CA GLY A 290 -32.18 10.20 -35.33
C GLY A 290 -30.69 9.79 -35.32
N PHE A 291 -30.16 9.27 -36.42
CA PHE A 291 -28.81 8.72 -36.53
C PHE A 291 -27.94 9.53 -37.49
N VAL A 292 -26.66 9.63 -37.17
CA VAL A 292 -25.62 10.17 -38.05
C VAL A 292 -24.44 9.21 -38.02
N ASN A 293 -24.03 8.68 -39.18
CA ASN A 293 -22.95 7.69 -39.31
C ASN A 293 -23.13 6.48 -38.37
N ASN A 294 -24.34 5.87 -38.34
CA ASN A 294 -24.72 4.76 -37.45
C ASN A 294 -24.64 5.05 -35.94
N HIS A 295 -24.47 6.31 -35.53
CA HIS A 295 -24.53 6.73 -34.14
C HIS A 295 -25.78 7.54 -33.87
N ARG A 296 -26.51 7.21 -32.81
CA ARG A 296 -27.69 7.95 -32.40
C ARG A 296 -27.27 9.32 -31.84
N ARG A 297 -27.63 10.40 -32.53
CA ARG A 297 -27.30 11.80 -32.14
C ARG A 297 -28.45 12.55 -31.49
N TYR A 298 -29.61 11.91 -31.39
CA TYR A 298 -30.80 12.48 -30.81
C TYR A 298 -31.43 11.50 -29.81
N TYR A 299 -32.06 12.04 -28.76
CA TYR A 299 -32.73 11.25 -27.73
C TYR A 299 -33.86 10.39 -28.32
N ALA A 300 -34.30 9.40 -27.54
CA ALA A 300 -35.32 8.46 -27.99
C ALA A 300 -36.75 8.99 -27.92
N GLY A 301 -37.02 9.85 -26.93
CA GLY A 301 -38.28 10.57 -26.84
C GLY A 301 -38.35 11.66 -27.91
N SER A 302 -39.54 11.84 -28.47
CA SER A 302 -39.88 13.00 -29.30
C SER A 302 -40.80 13.94 -28.54
N TYR A 303 -40.80 15.21 -28.93
CA TYR A 303 -41.69 16.23 -28.42
C TYR A 303 -42.65 16.67 -29.53
N SER A 304 -43.91 16.90 -29.15
CA SER A 304 -44.94 17.44 -30.05
C SER A 304 -44.94 18.96 -29.96
N ILE A 305 -44.67 19.64 -31.07
CA ILE A 305 -44.68 21.09 -31.18
C ILE A 305 -45.54 21.43 -32.40
N GLU A 306 -46.66 22.13 -32.18
CA GLU A 306 -47.58 22.59 -33.24
C GLU A 306 -48.01 21.46 -34.21
N GLY A 307 -48.32 20.29 -33.66
CA GLY A 307 -48.78 19.12 -34.43
C GLY A 307 -47.67 18.38 -35.21
N ASN A 308 -46.40 18.72 -35.00
CA ASN A 308 -45.25 18.02 -35.57
C ASN A 308 -44.39 17.41 -34.46
N GLU A 309 -43.81 16.25 -34.72
CA GLU A 309 -42.92 15.55 -33.79
C GLU A 309 -41.45 15.91 -34.06
N TYR A 310 -40.70 16.19 -32.99
CA TYR A 310 -39.28 16.55 -33.07
C TYR A 310 -38.43 15.71 -32.11
N PHE A 311 -37.21 15.35 -32.52
CA PHE A 311 -36.22 14.77 -31.62
C PHE A 311 -35.22 15.83 -31.13
N LEU A 312 -34.82 15.71 -29.87
CA LEU A 312 -33.84 16.58 -29.22
C LEU A 312 -32.43 15.98 -29.32
N CYS A 313 -31.43 16.82 -29.64
CA CYS A 313 -30.03 16.42 -29.72
C CYS A 313 -29.52 15.87 -28.38
N ASN A 314 -28.71 14.80 -28.41
CA ASN A 314 -28.13 14.19 -27.21
C ASN A 314 -26.65 14.53 -26.99
N ASP A 315 -26.04 15.34 -27.86
CA ASP A 315 -24.60 15.63 -27.88
C ASP A 315 -24.21 16.80 -26.94
N TRP A 316 -24.83 16.85 -25.75
CA TRP A 316 -24.62 17.90 -24.75
C TRP A 316 -23.48 17.55 -23.80
N TYR A 317 -22.51 18.47 -23.66
CA TYR A 317 -21.37 18.36 -22.75
C TYR A 317 -21.33 19.55 -21.80
N VAL A 318 -20.61 19.43 -20.68
CA VAL A 318 -20.52 20.48 -19.64
C VAL A 318 -20.14 21.85 -20.23
N ARG A 319 -19.23 21.87 -21.22
CA ARG A 319 -18.84 23.10 -21.95
C ARG A 319 -19.98 23.85 -22.62
N ASN A 320 -21.12 23.20 -22.89
CA ASN A 320 -22.29 23.80 -23.54
C ASN A 320 -23.24 24.47 -22.54
N ARG A 321 -23.05 24.29 -21.22
CA ARG A 321 -24.04 24.69 -20.21
C ARG A 321 -24.28 26.19 -20.17
N SER A 322 -23.23 26.98 -20.03
CA SER A 322 -23.36 28.44 -19.94
C SER A 322 -24.05 29.02 -21.19
N ALA A 323 -23.85 28.41 -22.35
CA ALA A 323 -24.50 28.81 -23.59
C ALA A 323 -25.99 28.46 -23.59
N PHE A 324 -26.33 27.25 -23.13
CA PHE A 324 -27.71 26.81 -22.95
C PHE A 324 -28.49 27.65 -21.93
N GLU A 325 -27.92 27.93 -20.76
CA GLU A 325 -28.57 28.74 -19.71
C GLU A 325 -28.85 30.17 -20.16
N LYS A 326 -27.89 30.80 -20.87
CA LYS A 326 -28.08 32.13 -21.46
C LYS A 326 -29.19 32.14 -22.51
N TRP A 327 -29.35 31.05 -23.25
CA TRP A 327 -30.45 30.92 -24.20
C TRP A 327 -31.78 30.68 -23.48
N TYR A 328 -31.79 29.82 -22.47
CA TYR A 328 -32.97 29.46 -21.69
C TYR A 328 -33.56 30.65 -20.95
N ALA A 329 -32.73 31.52 -20.38
CA ALA A 329 -33.13 32.73 -19.65
C ALA A 329 -33.88 33.80 -20.50
N LYS A 330 -34.12 33.55 -21.78
CA LYS A 330 -34.94 34.41 -22.66
C LYS A 330 -36.44 34.12 -22.55
N PHE A 331 -36.78 32.96 -22.01
CA PHE A 331 -38.14 32.49 -21.74
C PHE A 331 -38.40 32.62 -20.24
#